data_AF-A0AAE0YGW6-F1
#
_entry.id   AF-A0AAE0YGW6-F1
#
_cell.length_a   1.000
_cell.length_b   1.000
_cell.length_c   1.000
_cell.angle_alpha   90.00
_cell.angle_beta   90.00
_cell.angle_gamma   90.00
#
_symmetry.space_group_name_H-M   'P 1'
#
loop_
_entity.id
_entity.type
_entity.pdbx_description
1 polymer ?
#
loop_
_entity_poly.entity_id
_entity_poly.type
_entity_poly.pdbx_seq_one_letter_code
_entity_poly.pdbx_strand_id
1 'polypeptide(L)'
;MIPPRFFRHCDRIMGVPHFSLNGGALILLTALIFLYVPGIRAQSGDPTNEQRLTLVIDVLELLHITSPSYLSITFSSGQLRRGLVGYDFSSQKLKNLAAALSPADVRVGGTYSDFLNFDPISDDANCVEVTAPGKKSTEELDFTLSGQRWDNITRFCDQVGWDILWDLNLLDRHNGSWDPTLAEEFLDYSSSRGMKIPMFELGNEPNLYERKFGVILEADQLVKDYSTLKDLLSQMPQYAASGLYAPGVNNLDTFSSSRKYLAQFLQNDGCEVTTEVALHHYYFKAEEAHTQDFVDVEVMDTLRTQLEFAYNISWSSCRSRKPIRFTETSTASGGGVPDVSNAFIAGFLWLDKLGLSATFGITRVFRQTFLKSSYALVTKNLKPNPDYYLSVLFKRLVEGPVFSVSNESLKPEVRIYAQCVGKSYYNYPDGAIVVYYLNVGSESSVLSLGQFQGTDVHLFILSPGDENGMLSRKVKLNDELLEMNGSDLPSLEPKPHSGDVPLAPKTFGFIVIPEADVQLCKQYHRHDEGKIVSC
;
A
#
# COMPACT_ATOMS: atom_id res chain seq x y z
N MET A 1 -10.40 -33.06 13.02
CA MET A 1 -9.74 -32.25 14.07
C MET A 1 -10.71 -31.15 14.48
N ILE A 2 -10.95 -31.02 15.78
CA ILE A 2 -12.08 -30.29 16.40
C ILE A 2 -11.68 -28.80 16.59
N PRO A 3 -12.56 -27.81 16.32
CA PRO A 3 -12.29 -26.40 16.63
C PRO A 3 -12.74 -26.04 18.06
N PRO A 4 -12.08 -25.10 18.76
CA PRO A 4 -12.46 -24.71 20.11
C PRO A 4 -13.62 -23.70 20.11
N ARG A 5 -14.54 -23.90 21.07
CA ARG A 5 -15.72 -23.08 21.37
C ARG A 5 -15.34 -21.89 22.25
N PHE A 6 -15.81 -20.69 21.90
CA PHE A 6 -15.86 -19.54 22.81
C PHE A 6 -17.14 -19.54 23.65
N PHE A 7 -17.00 -19.34 24.96
CA PHE A 7 -18.10 -19.17 25.92
C PHE A 7 -18.54 -17.70 26.00
N ARG A 8 -19.86 -17.48 25.97
CA ARG A 8 -20.55 -16.26 26.45
C ARG A 8 -20.88 -16.42 27.94
N HIS A 9 -20.78 -15.34 28.73
CA HIS A 9 -21.71 -15.06 29.84
C HIS A 9 -21.76 -13.57 30.19
N CYS A 10 -22.96 -13.11 30.57
CA CYS A 10 -23.37 -11.73 30.83
C CYS A 10 -23.27 -11.32 32.33
N ASP A 11 -23.31 -10.00 32.52
CA ASP A 11 -23.90 -9.19 33.61
C ASP A 11 -23.44 -9.35 35.07
N ARG A 12 -22.94 -8.23 35.66
CA ARG A 12 -23.64 -7.52 36.75
C ARG A 12 -23.04 -6.16 37.14
N ILE A 13 -23.97 -5.30 37.55
CA ILE A 13 -23.95 -3.90 37.99
C ILE A 13 -23.39 -3.74 39.42
N MET A 14 -22.77 -2.57 39.71
CA MET A 14 -22.84 -1.69 40.92
C MET A 14 -21.60 -0.77 40.85
N GLY A 15 -21.58 0.53 41.10
CA GLY A 15 -22.42 1.47 41.83
C GLY A 15 -21.45 2.59 42.27
N VAL A 16 -21.66 3.84 41.83
CA VAL A 16 -20.75 4.97 42.07
C VAL A 16 -21.39 5.93 43.08
N PRO A 17 -20.68 6.40 44.11
CA PRO A 17 -21.08 7.61 44.82
C PRO A 17 -20.21 8.81 44.45
N HIS A 18 -20.91 9.90 44.15
CA HIS A 18 -20.39 11.27 44.09
C HIS A 18 -19.83 11.72 45.44
N PHE A 19 -18.72 12.47 45.40
CA PHE A 19 -18.35 13.42 46.44
C PHE A 19 -18.12 14.79 45.80
N SER A 20 -18.91 15.78 46.22
CA SER A 20 -18.62 17.20 46.08
C SER A 20 -18.02 17.70 47.39
N LEU A 21 -17.12 18.69 47.32
CA LEU A 21 -16.86 19.62 48.41
C LEU A 21 -16.27 20.92 47.87
N ASN A 22 -16.77 21.99 48.48
CA ASN A 22 -16.69 23.41 48.14
C ASN A 22 -15.41 24.10 48.66
N GLY A 23 -15.18 25.29 48.11
CA GLY A 23 -14.53 26.43 48.79
C GLY A 23 -13.02 26.50 48.55
N GLY A 24 -12.41 27.57 48.03
CA GLY A 24 -12.75 28.98 48.15
C GLY A 24 -11.77 29.64 49.12
N ALA A 25 -10.73 30.31 48.61
CA ALA A 25 -10.04 31.40 49.31
C ALA A 25 -9.08 32.12 48.35
N LEU A 26 -9.42 33.38 48.10
CA LEU A 26 -8.65 34.40 47.41
C LEU A 26 -7.64 34.99 48.41
N ILE A 27 -6.33 34.90 48.14
CA ILE A 27 -5.32 35.72 48.82
C ILE A 27 -4.40 36.32 47.77
N LEU A 28 -4.55 37.64 47.58
CA LEU A 28 -3.64 38.50 46.84
C LEU A 28 -2.36 38.71 47.66
N LEU A 29 -1.22 38.32 47.10
CA LEU A 29 0.09 38.74 47.59
C LEU A 29 0.97 39.13 46.39
N THR A 30 1.17 40.43 46.27
CA THR A 30 2.18 41.07 45.43
C THR A 30 3.58 40.66 45.86
N ALA A 31 4.44 40.23 44.93
CA ALA A 31 5.75 40.85 44.65
C ALA A 31 6.68 39.94 43.83
N LEU A 32 7.50 40.62 43.01
CA LEU A 32 8.84 40.27 42.53
C LEU A 32 8.97 39.26 41.39
N ILE A 33 9.02 39.84 40.19
CA ILE A 33 9.60 39.29 38.97
C ILE A 33 11.10 39.01 39.23
N PHE A 34 11.45 37.73 39.29
CA PHE A 34 12.81 37.25 38.99
C PHE A 34 12.74 36.47 37.68
N LEU A 35 13.50 36.95 36.69
CA LEU A 35 13.77 36.24 35.44
C LEU A 35 14.52 34.94 35.78
N TYR A 36 13.77 33.83 35.86
CA TYR A 36 14.33 32.49 35.88
C TYR A 36 14.30 31.95 34.45
N VAL A 37 15.45 31.89 33.80
CA VAL A 37 15.65 31.12 32.57
C VAL A 37 15.89 29.68 33.02
N PRO A 38 14.98 28.72 32.78
CA PRO A 38 15.30 27.32 33.00
C PRO A 38 16.18 26.90 31.84
N GLY A 39 17.48 26.75 32.12
CA GLY A 39 18.32 25.87 31.30
C GLY A 39 17.67 24.49 31.29
N ILE A 40 17.28 24.02 30.11
CA ILE A 40 16.80 22.65 29.91
C ILE A 40 17.99 21.74 30.19
N ARG A 41 18.10 21.29 31.44
CA ARG A 41 18.92 20.15 31.80
C ARG A 41 18.15 18.94 31.31
N ALA A 42 18.64 18.31 30.25
CA ALA A 42 18.19 16.99 29.84
C ALA A 42 18.19 16.10 31.08
N GLN A 43 17.01 15.69 31.54
CA GLN A 43 16.91 14.56 32.45
C GLN A 43 17.35 13.35 31.64
N SER A 44 18.57 12.88 31.91
CA SER A 44 18.96 11.52 31.58
C SER A 44 17.94 10.59 32.24
N GLY A 45 17.14 9.91 31.43
CA GLY A 45 16.30 8.81 31.90
C GLY A 45 17.14 7.77 32.62
N ASP A 46 16.54 7.14 33.63
CA ASP A 46 17.10 6.02 34.36
C ASP A 46 17.49 4.88 33.36
N PRO A 47 18.75 4.39 33.32
CA PRO A 47 19.20 3.42 32.31
C PRO A 47 18.70 1.98 32.53
N THR A 48 17.72 1.75 33.39
CA THR A 48 17.42 0.41 33.94
C THR A 48 16.13 -0.24 33.43
N ASN A 49 15.46 0.31 32.41
CA ASN A 49 14.24 -0.31 31.87
C ASN A 49 14.13 -0.26 30.33
N GLU A 50 15.25 -0.28 29.60
CA GLU A 50 15.20 -0.51 28.14
C GLU A 50 14.73 -1.94 27.86
N GLN A 51 13.60 -2.07 27.17
CA GLN A 51 13.04 -3.37 26.85
C GLN A 51 13.91 -4.08 25.81
N ARG A 52 14.38 -5.28 26.14
CA ARG A 52 15.12 -6.14 25.22
C ARG A 52 14.18 -7.12 24.51
N LEU A 53 14.18 -7.04 23.18
CA LEU A 53 13.48 -7.93 22.27
C LEU A 53 14.49 -8.91 21.68
N THR A 54 14.14 -10.18 21.55
CA THR A 54 15.03 -11.18 20.93
C THR A 54 14.44 -11.62 19.60
N LEU A 55 15.16 -11.37 18.51
CA LEU A 55 14.75 -11.76 17.17
C LEU A 55 14.79 -13.28 17.01
N VAL A 56 13.67 -13.88 16.66
CA VAL A 56 13.58 -15.29 16.27
C VAL A 56 12.85 -15.39 14.94
N ILE A 57 13.54 -15.88 13.93
CA ILE A 57 13.03 -16.03 12.56
C ILE A 57 13.04 -17.51 12.20
N ASP A 58 11.89 -18.03 11.79
CA ASP A 58 11.85 -19.37 11.19
C ASP A 58 12.44 -19.30 9.79
N VAL A 59 13.70 -19.74 9.67
CA VAL A 59 14.47 -19.76 8.42
C VAL A 59 14.43 -21.12 7.73
N LEU A 60 13.71 -22.09 8.30
CA LEU A 60 13.55 -23.43 7.74
C LEU A 60 12.30 -23.56 6.88
N GLU A 61 11.27 -22.75 7.17
CA GLU A 61 10.03 -22.69 6.42
C GLU A 61 9.74 -21.27 5.93
N LEU A 62 9.41 -21.14 4.63
CA LEU A 62 8.88 -19.89 4.09
C LEU A 62 7.35 -19.88 4.20
N LEU A 63 6.78 -18.72 4.52
CA LEU A 63 5.34 -18.49 4.48
C LEU A 63 4.87 -18.38 3.03
N HIS A 64 5.50 -17.46 2.29
CA HIS A 64 5.12 -17.09 0.93
C HIS A 64 6.33 -16.59 0.14
N ILE A 65 6.16 -16.41 -1.17
CA ILE A 65 7.12 -15.73 -2.05
C ILE A 65 6.40 -14.53 -2.65
N THR A 66 6.87 -13.32 -2.35
CA THR A 66 6.33 -12.08 -2.93
C THR A 66 6.90 -11.87 -4.34
N SER A 67 6.07 -11.32 -5.24
CA SER A 67 6.49 -10.92 -6.60
C SER A 67 7.61 -9.86 -6.56
N PRO A 68 8.53 -9.78 -7.55
CA PRO A 68 9.41 -8.63 -7.71
C PRO A 68 8.63 -7.29 -7.80
N SER A 69 7.45 -7.32 -8.45
CA SER A 69 6.49 -6.20 -8.48
C SER A 69 5.57 -6.13 -7.26
N TYR A 70 5.92 -6.74 -6.12
CA TYR A 70 5.03 -6.80 -4.94
C TYR A 70 4.55 -5.41 -4.49
N LEU A 71 5.48 -4.49 -4.23
CA LEU A 71 5.13 -3.08 -4.06
C LEU A 71 4.89 -2.49 -5.45
N SER A 72 3.65 -2.11 -5.72
CA SER A 72 3.20 -1.53 -6.98
C SER A 72 2.49 -0.21 -6.72
N ILE A 73 2.11 0.52 -7.77
CA ILE A 73 1.56 1.87 -7.65
C ILE A 73 0.32 2.06 -8.50
N THR A 74 -0.39 3.14 -8.25
CA THR A 74 -1.59 3.50 -9.04
C THR A 74 -1.45 4.89 -9.65
N PHE A 75 -2.16 5.08 -10.75
CA PHE A 75 -2.64 6.35 -11.24
C PHE A 75 -4.16 6.39 -11.17
N SER A 76 -4.72 7.43 -10.55
CA SER A 76 -6.16 7.63 -10.61
C SER A 76 -6.57 8.07 -12.02
N SER A 77 -7.55 7.41 -12.61
CA SER A 77 -8.20 7.79 -13.87
C SER A 77 -8.77 9.21 -13.83
N GLY A 78 -9.15 9.71 -12.65
CA GLY A 78 -9.55 11.12 -12.45
C GLY A 78 -8.42 12.14 -12.73
N GLN A 79 -7.17 11.69 -12.83
CA GLN A 79 -6.05 12.53 -13.28
C GLN A 79 -5.98 12.63 -14.81
N LEU A 80 -6.34 11.54 -15.51
CA LEU A 80 -6.47 11.54 -16.97
C LEU A 80 -7.52 12.55 -17.43
N ARG A 81 -8.64 12.64 -16.69
CA ARG A 81 -9.71 13.61 -16.93
C ARG A 81 -9.23 15.07 -16.92
N ARG A 82 -8.23 15.40 -16.10
CA ARG A 82 -7.67 16.75 -15.99
C ARG A 82 -6.45 16.96 -16.89
N GLY A 83 -6.32 16.19 -17.96
CA GLY A 83 -5.20 16.29 -18.89
C GLY A 83 -3.83 15.97 -18.30
N LEU A 84 -3.79 15.28 -17.15
CA LEU A 84 -2.57 15.15 -16.34
C LEU A 84 -1.89 16.50 -16.07
N VAL A 85 -2.66 17.61 -16.08
CA VAL A 85 -2.14 18.98 -15.96
C VAL A 85 -1.23 19.08 -14.73
N GLY A 86 0.05 19.36 -15.00
CA GLY A 86 1.12 19.45 -14.01
C GLY A 86 2.13 18.30 -14.05
N TYR A 87 1.93 17.24 -14.84
CA TYR A 87 2.87 16.13 -14.96
C TYR A 87 3.34 15.94 -16.41
N ASP A 88 4.58 16.31 -16.65
CA ASP A 88 5.27 16.11 -17.92
C ASP A 88 6.01 14.77 -17.89
N PHE A 89 5.50 13.76 -18.61
CA PHE A 89 6.14 12.45 -18.72
C PHE A 89 7.48 12.48 -19.47
N SER A 90 7.84 13.58 -20.13
CA SER A 90 9.18 13.78 -20.66
C SER A 90 10.21 14.16 -19.59
N SER A 91 9.75 14.64 -18.42
CA SER A 91 10.60 15.09 -17.31
C SER A 91 11.54 13.99 -16.81
N GLN A 92 12.85 14.26 -16.86
CA GLN A 92 13.86 13.34 -16.35
C GLN A 92 13.68 13.06 -14.86
N LYS A 93 13.29 14.08 -14.09
CA LYS A 93 13.03 13.91 -12.65
C LYS A 93 11.89 12.94 -12.39
N LEU A 94 10.78 13.06 -13.14
CA LEU A 94 9.66 12.14 -13.00
C LEU A 94 10.05 10.71 -13.40
N LYS A 95 10.82 10.55 -14.49
CA LYS A 95 11.35 9.25 -14.90
C LYS A 95 12.26 8.63 -13.86
N ASN A 96 13.20 9.39 -13.29
CA ASN A 96 14.09 8.92 -12.23
C ASN A 96 13.29 8.50 -10.98
N LEU A 97 12.25 9.28 -10.63
CA LEU A 97 11.38 8.95 -9.49
C LEU A 97 10.60 7.66 -9.72
N ALA A 98 10.07 7.46 -10.93
CA ALA A 98 9.32 6.27 -11.28
C ALA A 98 10.22 5.03 -11.40
N ALA A 99 11.36 5.15 -12.10
CA ALA A 99 12.31 4.07 -12.30
C ALA A 99 12.92 3.55 -10.99
N ALA A 100 13.06 4.40 -9.97
CA ALA A 100 13.53 3.98 -8.66
C ALA A 100 12.55 3.04 -7.91
N LEU A 101 11.31 2.93 -8.38
CA LEU A 101 10.31 1.97 -7.89
C LEU A 101 10.25 0.70 -8.75
N SER A 102 11.02 0.62 -9.83
CA SER A 102 11.03 -0.51 -10.76
C SER A 102 11.76 -1.73 -10.15
N PRO A 103 11.35 -2.98 -10.49
CA PRO A 103 10.16 -3.34 -11.27
C PRO A 103 8.89 -3.06 -10.47
N ALA A 104 7.85 -2.50 -11.08
CA ALA A 104 6.54 -2.31 -10.44
C ALA A 104 5.43 -2.39 -11.47
N ASP A 105 4.25 -2.76 -11.01
CA ASP A 105 3.04 -2.65 -11.80
C ASP A 105 2.40 -1.27 -11.53
N VAL A 106 1.78 -0.69 -12.55
CA VAL A 106 0.98 0.53 -12.44
C VAL A 106 -0.47 0.25 -12.80
N ARG A 107 -1.36 0.37 -11.80
CA ARG A 107 -2.80 0.35 -12.05
C ARG A 107 -3.26 1.73 -12.47
N VAL A 108 -3.81 1.84 -13.67
CA VAL A 108 -4.55 3.04 -14.09
C VAL A 108 -6.03 2.75 -13.89
N GLY A 109 -6.60 3.29 -12.82
CA GLY A 109 -7.96 2.95 -12.42
C GLY A 109 -8.58 3.91 -11.41
N GLY A 110 -9.60 3.45 -10.70
CA GLY A 110 -10.30 4.26 -9.69
C GLY A 110 -11.71 4.66 -10.12
N THR A 111 -12.41 5.41 -9.28
CA THR A 111 -13.84 5.75 -9.49
C THR A 111 -14.18 6.38 -10.86
N TYR A 112 -13.22 7.02 -11.54
CA TYR A 112 -13.45 7.64 -12.84
C TYR A 112 -13.22 6.70 -14.04
N SER A 113 -12.74 5.46 -13.83
CA SER A 113 -12.56 4.50 -14.94
C SER A 113 -13.90 4.14 -15.57
N ASP A 114 -14.94 4.10 -14.73
CA ASP A 114 -16.34 3.83 -15.08
C ASP A 114 -17.04 4.95 -15.86
N PHE A 115 -16.30 5.98 -16.25
CA PHE A 115 -16.79 7.10 -17.06
C PHE A 115 -15.77 7.49 -18.13
N LEU A 116 -14.77 6.62 -18.36
CA LEU A 116 -13.71 6.86 -19.31
C LEU A 116 -14.11 6.28 -20.66
N ASN A 117 -14.25 7.17 -21.65
CA ASN A 117 -14.40 6.83 -23.05
C ASN A 117 -13.05 6.89 -23.75
N PHE A 118 -12.90 6.19 -24.87
CA PHE A 118 -11.71 6.25 -25.71
C PHE A 118 -12.06 6.82 -27.08
N ASP A 119 -11.31 7.81 -27.54
CA ASP A 119 -11.40 8.31 -28.92
C ASP A 119 -9.98 8.55 -29.44
N PRO A 120 -9.50 7.71 -30.37
CA PRO A 120 -8.11 7.77 -30.84
C PRO A 120 -7.77 9.04 -31.62
N ILE A 121 -8.77 9.77 -32.13
CA ILE A 121 -8.59 11.00 -32.94
C ILE A 121 -8.99 12.28 -32.18
N SER A 122 -9.53 12.16 -30.97
CA SER A 122 -9.84 13.31 -30.13
C SER A 122 -8.60 14.15 -29.81
N ASP A 123 -8.78 15.47 -29.79
CA ASP A 123 -7.74 16.41 -29.36
C ASP A 123 -7.82 16.61 -27.84
N ASP A 124 -6.66 16.82 -27.23
CA ASP A 124 -6.46 16.97 -25.79
C ASP A 124 -7.02 18.29 -25.23
N ALA A 125 -7.48 19.19 -26.11
CA ALA A 125 -7.92 20.55 -25.79
C ALA A 125 -9.22 20.63 -24.96
N ASN A 126 -10.06 19.60 -24.95
CA ASN A 126 -11.36 19.60 -24.26
C ASN A 126 -11.31 19.02 -22.84
N CYS A 127 -10.31 19.42 -22.04
CA CYS A 127 -10.23 19.04 -20.63
C CYS A 127 -11.24 19.85 -19.80
N VAL A 128 -12.22 19.18 -19.19
CA VAL A 128 -13.17 19.83 -18.26
C VAL A 128 -12.64 19.70 -16.83
N GLU A 129 -12.46 20.82 -16.13
CA GLU A 129 -12.25 20.80 -14.67
C GLU A 129 -13.53 20.35 -13.97
N VAL A 130 -13.49 19.22 -13.26
CA VAL A 130 -14.66 18.74 -12.50
C VAL A 130 -14.34 18.55 -11.02
N THR A 131 -15.24 19.08 -10.20
CA THR A 131 -15.33 18.90 -8.75
C THR A 131 -15.64 17.44 -8.41
N ALA A 132 -15.38 17.02 -7.16
CA ALA A 132 -15.63 15.64 -6.72
C ALA A 132 -17.05 15.16 -7.07
N PRO A 133 -17.29 13.84 -7.23
CA PRO A 133 -18.64 13.34 -7.52
C PRO A 133 -19.58 13.73 -6.38
N GLY A 134 -20.37 14.79 -6.59
CA GLY A 134 -21.64 14.97 -5.89
C GLY A 134 -22.67 14.02 -6.46
N LYS A 135 -23.93 14.11 -5.99
CA LYS A 135 -25.10 13.46 -6.61
C LYS A 135 -25.37 14.02 -8.03
N LYS A 136 -24.41 13.89 -8.94
CA LYS A 136 -24.51 14.29 -10.34
C LYS A 136 -24.96 13.09 -11.17
N SER A 137 -25.60 13.36 -12.31
CA SER A 137 -25.89 12.31 -13.29
C SER A 137 -24.59 11.70 -13.82
N THR A 138 -24.64 10.44 -14.22
CA THR A 138 -23.51 9.69 -14.77
C THR A 138 -22.93 10.36 -16.02
N GLU A 139 -23.77 10.94 -16.87
CA GLU A 139 -23.37 11.68 -18.08
C GLU A 139 -22.46 12.91 -17.79
N GLU A 140 -22.57 13.55 -16.62
CA GLU A 140 -21.70 14.67 -16.24
C GLU A 140 -20.29 14.20 -15.79
N LEU A 141 -20.09 12.89 -15.62
CA LEU A 141 -18.84 12.30 -15.18
C LEU A 141 -17.96 11.83 -16.34
N ASP A 142 -18.57 11.65 -17.52
CA ASP A 142 -17.89 11.17 -18.73
C ASP A 142 -16.73 12.07 -19.15
N PHE A 143 -15.68 11.42 -19.65
CA PHE A 143 -14.54 12.08 -20.28
C PHE A 143 -13.82 11.13 -21.23
N THR A 144 -13.07 11.71 -22.15
CA THR A 144 -12.42 10.95 -23.23
C THR A 144 -10.90 10.93 -23.06
N LEU A 145 -10.31 9.76 -23.24
CA LEU A 145 -8.87 9.56 -23.40
C LEU A 145 -8.53 9.55 -24.89
N SER A 146 -7.62 10.44 -25.29
CA SER A 146 -7.08 10.43 -26.65
C SER A 146 -6.05 9.32 -26.85
N GLY A 147 -5.91 8.88 -28.09
CA GLY A 147 -4.85 7.96 -28.49
C GLY A 147 -3.45 8.50 -28.16
N GLN A 148 -3.20 9.79 -28.43
CA GLN A 148 -1.91 10.43 -28.15
C GLN A 148 -1.54 10.42 -26.66
N ARG A 149 -2.53 10.62 -25.77
CA ARG A 149 -2.30 10.56 -24.33
C ARG A 149 -2.02 9.13 -23.88
N TRP A 150 -2.74 8.15 -24.44
CA TRP A 150 -2.49 6.75 -24.18
C TRP A 150 -1.09 6.31 -24.64
N ASP A 151 -0.66 6.72 -25.84
CA ASP A 151 0.71 6.52 -26.35
C ASP A 151 1.78 7.08 -25.40
N ASN A 152 1.51 8.23 -24.77
CA ASN A 152 2.45 8.86 -23.85
C ASN A 152 2.53 8.12 -22.50
N ILE A 153 1.40 7.64 -21.98
CA ILE A 153 1.36 6.86 -20.73
C ILE A 153 2.10 5.54 -20.91
N THR A 154 1.78 4.79 -21.97
CA THR A 154 2.39 3.48 -22.25
C THR A 154 3.89 3.61 -22.47
N ARG A 155 4.33 4.57 -23.29
CA ARG A 155 5.76 4.84 -23.49
C ARG A 155 6.48 5.23 -22.20
N PHE A 156 5.84 6.00 -21.33
CA PHE A 156 6.41 6.32 -20.02
C PHE A 156 6.58 5.07 -19.16
N CYS A 157 5.55 4.22 -19.08
CA CYS A 157 5.58 2.97 -18.33
C CYS A 157 6.70 2.05 -18.84
N ASP A 158 6.81 1.86 -20.16
CA ASP A 158 7.89 1.09 -20.78
C ASP A 158 9.28 1.65 -20.41
N GLN A 159 9.45 2.99 -20.45
CA GLN A 159 10.73 3.65 -20.15
C GLN A 159 11.19 3.48 -18.69
N VAL A 160 10.24 3.34 -17.75
CA VAL A 160 10.53 3.22 -16.32
C VAL A 160 10.40 1.79 -15.81
N GLY A 161 10.14 0.83 -16.72
CA GLY A 161 9.99 -0.59 -16.41
C GLY A 161 8.75 -0.89 -15.58
N TRP A 162 7.61 -0.30 -15.96
CA TRP A 162 6.31 -0.57 -15.34
C TRP A 162 5.37 -1.33 -16.26
N ASP A 163 4.74 -2.36 -15.72
CA ASP A 163 3.68 -3.12 -16.39
C ASP A 163 2.30 -2.56 -16.02
N ILE A 164 1.39 -2.46 -16.99
CA ILE A 164 0.10 -1.79 -16.80
C ILE A 164 -0.97 -2.78 -16.35
N LEU A 165 -1.70 -2.41 -15.28
CA LEU A 165 -3.05 -2.89 -15.00
C LEU A 165 -4.04 -1.82 -15.46
N TRP A 166 -4.91 -2.17 -16.41
CA TRP A 166 -5.90 -1.25 -16.97
C TRP A 166 -7.31 -1.58 -16.48
N ASP A 167 -7.98 -0.60 -15.90
CA ASP A 167 -9.35 -0.70 -15.39
C ASP A 167 -10.33 -0.15 -16.44
N LEU A 168 -11.10 -1.05 -17.06
CA LEU A 168 -12.06 -0.73 -18.12
C LEU A 168 -13.36 -0.16 -17.55
N ASN A 169 -14.04 0.66 -18.36
CA ASN A 169 -15.34 1.23 -18.03
C ASN A 169 -16.43 0.15 -17.99
N LEU A 170 -16.99 -0.12 -16.81
CA LEU A 170 -18.06 -1.12 -16.62
C LEU A 170 -19.48 -0.53 -16.77
N LEU A 171 -19.62 0.81 -16.77
CA LEU A 171 -20.90 1.50 -16.89
C LEU A 171 -21.32 1.81 -18.33
N ASP A 172 -20.49 1.48 -19.33
CA ASP A 172 -20.96 1.38 -20.72
C ASP A 172 -21.82 0.12 -20.87
N ARG A 173 -23.15 0.30 -20.86
CA ARG A 173 -24.11 -0.79 -20.71
C ARG A 173 -25.28 -0.65 -21.66
N HIS A 174 -25.61 -1.74 -22.33
CA HIS A 174 -26.78 -1.87 -23.19
C HIS A 174 -27.66 -3.03 -22.70
N ASN A 175 -28.96 -2.76 -22.47
CA ASN A 175 -29.93 -3.74 -21.98
C ASN A 175 -29.51 -4.49 -20.69
N GLY A 176 -28.78 -3.81 -19.80
CA GLY A 176 -28.38 -4.34 -18.50
C GLY A 176 -27.11 -5.20 -18.50
N SER A 177 -26.48 -5.44 -19.65
CA SER A 177 -25.16 -6.10 -19.76
C SER A 177 -24.09 -5.08 -20.14
N TRP A 178 -22.84 -5.38 -19.81
CA TRP A 178 -21.70 -4.58 -20.28
C TRP A 178 -21.58 -4.65 -21.81
N ASP A 179 -21.37 -3.50 -22.46
CA ASP A 179 -21.10 -3.41 -23.89
C ASP A 179 -19.59 -3.32 -24.12
N PRO A 180 -18.98 -4.32 -24.80
CA PRO A 180 -17.54 -4.34 -25.02
C PRO A 180 -17.08 -3.42 -26.16
N THR A 181 -17.98 -2.77 -26.91
CA THR A 181 -17.62 -2.06 -28.17
C THR A 181 -16.51 -1.02 -27.96
N LEU A 182 -16.64 -0.14 -26.96
CA LEU A 182 -15.60 0.86 -26.68
C LEU A 182 -14.29 0.23 -26.18
N ALA A 183 -14.38 -0.88 -25.45
CA ALA A 183 -13.19 -1.60 -25.00
C ALA A 183 -12.47 -2.28 -26.16
N GLU A 184 -13.20 -2.86 -27.11
CA GLU A 184 -12.66 -3.46 -28.34
C GLU A 184 -11.93 -2.40 -29.18
N GLU A 185 -12.51 -1.21 -29.38
CA GLU A 185 -11.85 -0.10 -30.08
C GLU A 185 -10.53 0.32 -29.40
N PHE A 186 -10.53 0.41 -28.07
CA PHE A 186 -9.32 0.70 -27.28
C PHE A 186 -8.25 -0.38 -27.42
N LEU A 187 -8.65 -1.65 -27.35
CA LEU A 187 -7.74 -2.79 -27.46
C LEU A 187 -7.17 -2.92 -28.87
N ASP A 188 -7.95 -2.68 -29.91
CA ASP A 188 -7.48 -2.67 -31.30
C ASP A 188 -6.48 -1.54 -31.55
N TYR A 189 -6.76 -0.34 -31.04
CA TYR A 189 -5.83 0.78 -31.09
C TYR A 189 -4.51 0.43 -30.41
N SER A 190 -4.58 -0.16 -29.22
CA SER A 190 -3.42 -0.56 -28.42
C SER A 190 -2.62 -1.66 -29.11
N SER A 191 -3.32 -2.66 -29.67
CA SER A 191 -2.69 -3.81 -30.30
C SER A 191 -2.01 -3.45 -31.61
N SER A 192 -2.64 -2.59 -32.43
CA SER A 192 -2.03 -2.07 -33.67
C SER A 192 -0.73 -1.30 -33.44
N ARG A 193 -0.47 -0.86 -32.19
CA ARG A 193 0.76 -0.18 -31.76
C ARG A 193 1.72 -1.07 -30.99
N GLY A 194 1.40 -2.35 -30.81
CA GLY A 194 2.23 -3.29 -30.08
C GLY A 194 2.27 -3.05 -28.57
N MET A 195 1.29 -2.34 -28.00
CA MET A 195 1.23 -2.06 -26.58
C MET A 195 0.87 -3.30 -25.77
N LYS A 196 1.66 -3.60 -24.73
CA LYS A 196 1.42 -4.72 -23.83
C LYS A 196 0.59 -4.25 -22.63
N ILE A 197 -0.52 -4.93 -22.38
CA ILE A 197 -1.36 -4.71 -21.21
C ILE A 197 -1.53 -6.07 -20.53
N PRO A 198 -0.64 -6.45 -19.61
CA PRO A 198 -0.64 -7.79 -19.03
C PRO A 198 -1.79 -8.02 -18.05
N MET A 199 -2.48 -6.96 -17.61
CA MET A 199 -3.45 -7.04 -16.52
C MET A 199 -4.68 -6.16 -16.80
N PHE A 200 -5.87 -6.70 -16.57
CA PHE A 200 -7.12 -5.97 -16.71
C PHE A 200 -8.03 -6.11 -15.48
N GLU A 201 -8.70 -5.01 -15.15
CA GLU A 201 -9.90 -4.96 -14.34
C GLU A 201 -11.07 -4.47 -15.21
N LEU A 202 -12.28 -4.77 -14.78
CA LEU A 202 -13.51 -4.22 -15.34
C LEU A 202 -14.33 -3.61 -14.20
N GLY A 203 -14.23 -2.29 -14.10
CA GLY A 203 -14.93 -1.43 -13.16
C GLY A 203 -14.34 -1.36 -11.76
N ASN A 204 -14.57 -0.21 -11.11
CA ASN A 204 -13.99 0.13 -9.83
C ASN A 204 -15.02 0.15 -8.69
N GLU A 205 -14.86 -0.74 -7.70
CA GLU A 205 -15.75 -0.84 -6.52
C GLU A 205 -17.25 -0.97 -6.91
N PRO A 206 -17.62 -1.95 -7.76
CA PRO A 206 -19.00 -2.12 -8.24
C PRO A 206 -20.01 -2.29 -7.09
N ASN A 207 -19.57 -2.81 -5.94
CA ASN A 207 -20.37 -2.91 -4.73
C ASN A 207 -20.81 -1.56 -4.14
N LEU A 208 -20.28 -0.44 -4.64
CA LEU A 208 -20.64 0.93 -4.22
C LEU A 208 -21.47 1.67 -5.27
N TYR A 209 -21.77 1.09 -6.42
CA TYR A 209 -22.45 1.78 -7.53
C TYR A 209 -23.85 2.28 -7.16
N GLU A 210 -24.64 1.51 -6.41
CA GLU A 210 -25.97 1.96 -6.00
C GLU A 210 -25.87 3.25 -5.17
N ARG A 211 -24.92 3.28 -4.23
CA ARG A 211 -24.71 4.44 -3.36
C ARG A 211 -24.12 5.63 -4.10
N LYS A 212 -23.14 5.39 -4.98
CA LYS A 212 -22.38 6.46 -5.66
C LYS A 212 -23.10 7.01 -6.89
N PHE A 213 -23.78 6.15 -7.64
CA PHE A 213 -24.28 6.44 -8.99
C PHE A 213 -25.75 6.07 -9.20
N GLY A 214 -26.41 5.43 -8.22
CA GLY A 214 -27.79 4.97 -8.38
C GLY A 214 -27.93 3.76 -9.32
N VAL A 215 -26.83 3.09 -9.65
CA VAL A 215 -26.80 1.91 -10.53
C VAL A 215 -26.69 0.65 -9.69
N ILE A 216 -27.65 -0.25 -9.83
CA ILE A 216 -27.61 -1.57 -9.17
C ILE A 216 -26.95 -2.55 -10.14
N LEU A 217 -25.84 -3.15 -9.72
CA LEU A 217 -25.14 -4.19 -10.47
C LEU A 217 -24.90 -5.40 -9.57
N GLU A 218 -25.73 -6.42 -9.74
CA GLU A 218 -25.62 -7.67 -9.01
C GLU A 218 -24.35 -8.44 -9.38
N ALA A 219 -23.82 -9.19 -8.41
CA ALA A 219 -22.53 -9.86 -8.57
C ALA A 219 -22.54 -10.96 -9.65
N ASP A 220 -23.68 -11.61 -9.92
CA ASP A 220 -23.82 -12.61 -10.99
C ASP A 220 -23.79 -11.97 -12.37
N GLN A 221 -24.35 -10.76 -12.52
CA GLN A 221 -24.24 -10.00 -13.76
C GLN A 221 -22.79 -9.56 -13.99
N LEU A 222 -22.08 -9.15 -12.94
CA LEU A 222 -20.65 -8.82 -13.05
C LEU A 222 -19.82 -10.02 -13.54
N VAL A 223 -20.12 -11.24 -13.09
CA VAL A 223 -19.43 -12.45 -13.61
C VAL A 223 -19.67 -12.64 -15.11
N LYS A 224 -20.89 -12.42 -15.60
CA LYS A 224 -21.20 -12.47 -17.04
C LYS A 224 -20.41 -11.40 -17.80
N ASP A 225 -20.33 -10.18 -17.26
CA ASP A 225 -19.57 -9.09 -17.86
C ASP A 225 -18.07 -9.43 -17.94
N TYR A 226 -17.48 -10.02 -16.88
CA TYR A 226 -16.10 -10.54 -16.92
C TYR A 226 -15.91 -11.72 -17.89
N SER A 227 -16.92 -12.57 -18.08
CA SER A 227 -16.88 -13.62 -19.09
C SER A 227 -16.79 -13.04 -20.49
N THR A 228 -17.59 -12.00 -20.79
CA THR A 228 -17.51 -11.26 -22.05
C THR A 228 -16.13 -10.66 -22.27
N LEU A 229 -15.54 -10.03 -21.24
CA LEU A 229 -14.18 -9.50 -21.33
C LEU A 229 -13.15 -10.61 -21.60
N LYS A 230 -13.24 -11.74 -20.89
CA LYS A 230 -12.35 -12.89 -21.10
C LYS A 230 -12.43 -13.40 -22.54
N ASP A 231 -13.63 -13.53 -23.09
CA ASP A 231 -13.85 -13.98 -24.47
C ASP A 231 -13.29 -12.98 -25.49
N LEU A 232 -13.48 -11.67 -25.26
CA LEU A 232 -12.89 -10.61 -26.09
C LEU A 232 -11.36 -10.70 -26.09
N LEU A 233 -10.72 -10.73 -24.92
CA LEU A 233 -9.26 -10.80 -24.82
C LEU A 233 -8.71 -12.08 -25.46
N SER A 234 -9.41 -13.21 -25.35
CA SER A 234 -8.99 -14.49 -25.94
C SER A 234 -8.91 -14.48 -27.47
N GLN A 235 -9.69 -13.60 -28.12
CA GLN A 235 -9.70 -13.43 -29.57
C GLN A 235 -8.55 -12.54 -30.06
N MET A 236 -7.87 -11.84 -29.15
CA MET A 236 -6.78 -10.92 -29.46
C MET A 236 -5.45 -11.53 -29.02
N PRO A 237 -4.60 -12.04 -29.95
CA PRO A 237 -3.39 -12.78 -29.59
C PRO A 237 -2.45 -12.06 -28.62
N GLN A 238 -2.42 -10.72 -28.65
CA GLN A 238 -1.59 -9.92 -27.75
C GLN A 238 -2.07 -9.89 -26.30
N TYR A 239 -3.38 -10.09 -26.07
CA TYR A 239 -4.01 -9.98 -24.76
C TYR A 239 -4.62 -11.29 -24.25
N ALA A 240 -4.57 -12.36 -25.05
CA ALA A 240 -5.11 -13.67 -24.71
C ALA A 240 -4.50 -14.29 -23.43
N ALA A 241 -3.29 -13.87 -23.04
CA ALA A 241 -2.60 -14.29 -21.82
C ALA A 241 -2.70 -13.28 -20.67
N SER A 242 -3.40 -12.16 -20.85
CA SER A 242 -3.52 -11.13 -19.83
C SER A 242 -4.36 -11.61 -18.64
N GLY A 243 -3.98 -11.22 -17.43
CA GLY A 243 -4.68 -11.57 -16.21
C GLY A 243 -5.94 -10.73 -16.01
N LEU A 244 -6.98 -11.35 -15.43
CA LEU A 244 -8.22 -10.68 -15.01
C LEU A 244 -8.28 -10.59 -13.49
N TYR A 245 -8.53 -9.39 -12.97
CA TYR A 245 -8.52 -9.11 -11.54
C TYR A 245 -9.88 -8.54 -11.14
N ALA A 246 -10.53 -9.16 -10.15
CA ALA A 246 -11.93 -8.87 -9.84
C ALA A 246 -12.27 -9.22 -8.38
N PRO A 247 -13.34 -8.67 -7.80
CA PRO A 247 -14.22 -7.62 -8.35
C PRO A 247 -13.79 -6.19 -7.95
N GLY A 248 -12.65 -6.00 -7.30
CA GLY A 248 -12.18 -4.67 -6.89
C GLY A 248 -13.05 -4.04 -5.79
N VAL A 249 -13.55 -4.85 -4.84
CA VAL A 249 -14.40 -4.36 -3.74
C VAL A 249 -13.60 -3.59 -2.70
N ASN A 250 -14.24 -2.61 -2.06
CA ASN A 250 -13.65 -1.89 -0.93
C ASN A 250 -13.58 -2.74 0.36
N ASN A 251 -13.03 -2.14 1.42
CA ASN A 251 -12.85 -2.70 2.78
C ASN A 251 -13.85 -3.79 3.21
N LEU A 252 -13.32 -5.00 3.41
CA LEU A 252 -13.97 -6.17 3.96
C LEU A 252 -13.97 -6.20 5.49
N ASP A 253 -13.04 -5.54 6.17
CA ASP A 253 -13.03 -5.41 7.63
C ASP A 253 -14.24 -4.58 8.10
N THR A 254 -14.52 -3.48 7.41
CA THR A 254 -15.54 -2.51 7.79
C THR A 254 -16.93 -2.86 7.27
N PHE A 255 -17.07 -3.28 6.00
CA PHE A 255 -18.37 -3.34 5.33
C PHE A 255 -18.86 -4.77 5.08
N SER A 256 -19.96 -5.15 5.74
CA SER A 256 -20.62 -6.44 5.51
C SER A 256 -21.17 -6.59 4.09
N SER A 257 -21.61 -5.49 3.48
CA SER A 257 -22.04 -5.47 2.08
C SER A 257 -20.91 -5.86 1.13
N SER A 258 -19.69 -5.39 1.36
CA SER A 258 -18.51 -5.74 0.54
C SER A 258 -18.14 -7.21 0.70
N ARG A 259 -18.17 -7.74 1.93
CA ARG A 259 -18.02 -9.18 2.19
C ARG A 259 -19.06 -10.02 1.44
N LYS A 260 -20.33 -9.60 1.49
CA LYS A 260 -21.43 -10.27 0.80
C LYS A 260 -21.24 -10.23 -0.72
N TYR A 261 -20.91 -9.06 -1.28
CA TYR A 261 -20.70 -8.89 -2.72
C TYR A 261 -19.57 -9.77 -3.24
N LEU A 262 -18.41 -9.78 -2.56
CA LEU A 262 -17.29 -10.65 -2.91
C LEU A 262 -17.67 -12.13 -2.85
N ALA A 263 -18.36 -12.56 -1.77
CA ALA A 263 -18.78 -13.94 -1.64
C ALA A 263 -19.74 -14.35 -2.77
N GLN A 264 -20.73 -13.50 -3.09
CA GLN A 264 -21.67 -13.74 -4.19
C GLN A 264 -20.98 -13.77 -5.55
N PHE A 265 -20.03 -12.86 -5.81
CA PHE A 265 -19.26 -12.86 -7.06
C PHE A 265 -18.53 -14.19 -7.25
N LEU A 266 -17.78 -14.62 -6.23
CA LEU A 266 -17.00 -15.87 -6.30
C LEU A 266 -17.90 -17.11 -6.39
N GLN A 267 -19.03 -17.13 -5.68
CA GLN A 267 -19.99 -18.26 -5.69
C GLN A 267 -20.75 -18.40 -7.01
N ASN A 268 -20.95 -17.30 -7.75
CA ASN A 268 -21.59 -17.30 -9.06
C ASN A 268 -20.56 -17.47 -10.19
N ASP A 269 -19.60 -18.39 -10.05
CA ASP A 269 -18.54 -18.70 -11.02
C ASP A 269 -17.48 -17.60 -11.24
N GLY A 270 -17.42 -16.58 -10.37
CA GLY A 270 -16.36 -15.55 -10.41
C GLY A 270 -14.94 -16.12 -10.31
N CYS A 271 -14.78 -17.29 -9.67
CA CYS A 271 -13.51 -18.02 -9.61
C CYS A 271 -13.03 -18.48 -11.00
N GLU A 272 -13.91 -18.74 -11.98
CA GLU A 272 -13.53 -19.28 -13.29
C GLU A 272 -13.13 -18.19 -14.30
N VAL A 273 -13.58 -16.96 -14.06
CA VAL A 273 -13.28 -15.79 -14.92
C VAL A 273 -12.15 -14.92 -14.37
N THR A 274 -11.70 -15.16 -13.13
CA THR A 274 -10.71 -14.31 -12.45
C THR A 274 -9.38 -15.04 -12.22
N THR A 275 -8.27 -14.37 -12.52
CA THR A 275 -6.91 -14.82 -12.22
C THR A 275 -6.61 -14.70 -10.72
N GLU A 276 -6.84 -13.52 -10.13
CA GLU A 276 -6.69 -13.28 -8.68
C GLU A 276 -7.79 -12.35 -8.16
N VAL A 277 -8.17 -12.53 -6.89
CA VAL A 277 -9.12 -11.65 -6.21
C VAL A 277 -8.51 -10.26 -6.01
N ALA A 278 -9.16 -9.24 -6.57
CA ALA A 278 -8.81 -7.83 -6.40
C ALA A 278 -9.60 -7.21 -5.25
N LEU A 279 -8.89 -6.55 -4.34
CA LEU A 279 -9.47 -5.84 -3.20
C LEU A 279 -8.87 -4.44 -3.08
N HIS A 280 -9.66 -3.54 -2.49
CA HIS A 280 -9.15 -2.27 -1.99
C HIS A 280 -9.16 -2.23 -0.47
N HIS A 281 -8.26 -1.43 0.09
CA HIS A 281 -8.20 -1.24 1.54
C HIS A 281 -7.70 0.15 1.92
N TYR A 282 -8.42 0.84 2.79
CA TYR A 282 -8.00 2.06 3.48
C TYR A 282 -8.24 1.89 4.97
N TYR A 283 -7.35 2.39 5.83
CA TYR A 283 -7.56 2.32 7.28
C TYR A 283 -8.73 3.18 7.72
N PHE A 284 -8.96 4.32 7.04
CA PHE A 284 -9.98 5.29 7.43
C PHE A 284 -10.64 5.97 6.23
N LYS A 285 -11.69 6.75 6.51
CA LYS A 285 -12.08 7.88 5.66
C LYS A 285 -11.35 9.15 6.11
N ALA A 286 -10.87 9.95 5.16
CA ALA A 286 -10.09 11.15 5.50
C ALA A 286 -10.83 12.16 6.39
N GLU A 287 -12.16 12.24 6.27
CA GLU A 287 -12.99 13.16 7.08
C GLU A 287 -13.22 12.66 8.52
N GLU A 288 -12.95 11.38 8.80
CA GLU A 288 -13.18 10.73 10.10
C GLU A 288 -11.85 10.51 10.87
N ALA A 289 -10.71 10.69 10.22
CA ALA A 289 -9.40 10.32 10.75
C ALA A 289 -8.72 11.44 11.54
N HIS A 290 -8.06 11.06 12.64
CA HIS A 290 -7.21 11.91 13.45
C HIS A 290 -5.74 11.52 13.32
N THR A 291 -4.83 12.44 13.66
CA THR A 291 -3.38 12.19 13.56
C THR A 291 -2.93 11.00 14.40
N GLN A 292 -3.52 10.80 15.57
CA GLN A 292 -3.18 9.74 16.51
C GLN A 292 -3.47 8.34 15.93
N ASP A 293 -4.50 8.22 15.09
CA ASP A 293 -4.92 6.96 14.48
C ASP A 293 -3.81 6.34 13.61
N PHE A 294 -2.90 7.16 13.07
CA PHE A 294 -1.81 6.70 12.19
C PHE A 294 -0.72 5.90 12.93
N VAL A 295 -0.73 5.93 14.27
CA VAL A 295 0.19 5.19 15.13
C VAL A 295 -0.55 4.34 16.17
N ASP A 296 -1.86 4.19 16.01
CA ASP A 296 -2.70 3.34 16.86
C ASP A 296 -2.58 1.88 16.41
N VAL A 297 -2.24 0.99 17.35
CA VAL A 297 -2.07 -0.44 17.07
C VAL A 297 -3.40 -1.12 16.77
N GLU A 298 -4.50 -0.70 17.40
CA GLU A 298 -5.82 -1.29 17.14
C GLU A 298 -6.26 -1.00 15.71
N VAL A 299 -5.95 0.20 15.21
CA VAL A 299 -6.13 0.57 13.81
C VAL A 299 -5.27 -0.30 12.90
N MET A 300 -3.98 -0.48 13.21
CA MET A 300 -3.11 -1.32 12.39
C MET A 300 -3.65 -2.75 12.27
N ASP A 301 -4.24 -3.27 13.35
CA ASP A 301 -4.79 -4.61 13.42
C ASP A 301 -6.10 -4.80 12.63
N THR A 302 -6.77 -3.73 12.17
CA THR A 302 -7.91 -3.85 11.25
C THR A 302 -7.50 -4.47 9.91
N LEU A 303 -6.24 -4.25 9.47
CA LEU A 303 -5.71 -4.89 8.26
C LEU A 303 -5.65 -6.41 8.41
N ARG A 304 -5.35 -6.94 9.61
CA ARG A 304 -5.41 -8.40 9.83
C ARG A 304 -6.82 -8.92 9.58
N THR A 305 -7.81 -8.21 10.12
CA THR A 305 -9.23 -8.56 9.94
C THR A 305 -9.62 -8.54 8.45
N GLN A 306 -9.17 -7.54 7.69
CA GLN A 306 -9.34 -7.46 6.24
C GLN A 306 -8.80 -8.71 5.54
N LEU A 307 -7.56 -9.10 5.87
CA LEU A 307 -6.85 -10.22 5.25
C LEU A 307 -7.47 -11.57 5.60
N GLU A 308 -7.90 -11.76 6.85
CA GLU A 308 -8.61 -12.96 7.30
C GLU A 308 -9.95 -13.12 6.59
N PHE A 309 -10.74 -12.05 6.43
CA PHE A 309 -11.97 -12.11 5.65
C PHE A 309 -11.71 -12.44 4.19
N ALA A 310 -10.72 -11.80 3.56
CA ALA A 310 -10.34 -12.08 2.19
C ALA A 310 -9.95 -13.55 1.99
N TYR A 311 -9.09 -14.07 2.87
CA TYR A 311 -8.65 -15.46 2.86
C TYR A 311 -9.83 -16.42 3.01
N ASN A 312 -10.67 -16.21 4.02
CA ASN A 312 -11.79 -17.10 4.32
C ASN A 312 -12.85 -17.10 3.21
N ILE A 313 -13.15 -15.93 2.63
CA ILE A 313 -14.12 -15.83 1.54
C ILE A 313 -13.57 -16.51 0.27
N SER A 314 -12.31 -16.25 -0.10
CA SER A 314 -11.67 -16.92 -1.24
C SER A 314 -11.61 -18.44 -1.06
N TRP A 315 -11.25 -18.90 0.15
CA TRP A 315 -11.17 -20.33 0.48
C TRP A 315 -12.52 -21.04 0.45
N SER A 316 -13.58 -20.41 1.00
CA SER A 316 -14.90 -21.03 1.11
C SER A 316 -15.74 -20.95 -0.16
N SER A 317 -15.51 -19.95 -1.01
CA SER A 317 -16.29 -19.74 -2.24
C SER A 317 -15.70 -20.40 -3.48
N CYS A 318 -14.38 -20.67 -3.53
CA CYS A 318 -13.74 -21.29 -4.69
C CYS A 318 -13.35 -22.76 -4.43
N ARG A 319 -13.37 -23.61 -5.47
CA ARG A 319 -12.88 -25.00 -5.40
C ARG A 319 -11.41 -25.10 -5.00
N SER A 320 -10.62 -24.14 -5.48
CA SER A 320 -9.24 -23.92 -5.08
C SER A 320 -9.10 -22.44 -4.73
N ARG A 321 -8.47 -22.15 -3.59
CA ARG A 321 -8.30 -20.78 -3.11
C ARG A 321 -7.65 -19.93 -4.20
N LYS A 322 -8.31 -18.83 -4.56
CA LYS A 322 -7.73 -17.85 -5.47
C LYS A 322 -6.72 -16.98 -4.73
N PRO A 323 -5.55 -16.68 -5.34
CA PRO A 323 -4.65 -15.67 -4.81
C PRO A 323 -5.36 -14.32 -4.69
N ILE A 324 -4.87 -13.47 -3.80
CA ILE A 324 -5.47 -12.19 -3.47
C ILE A 324 -4.43 -11.09 -3.70
N ARG A 325 -4.85 -9.95 -4.23
CA ARG A 325 -4.04 -8.74 -4.35
C ARG A 325 -4.80 -7.51 -3.90
N PHE A 326 -4.05 -6.50 -3.45
CA PHE A 326 -4.60 -5.17 -3.27
C PHE A 326 -4.34 -4.35 -4.53
N THR A 327 -5.35 -4.11 -5.35
CA THR A 327 -5.25 -3.27 -6.56
C THR A 327 -5.40 -1.79 -6.26
N GLU A 328 -5.88 -1.41 -5.07
CA GLU A 328 -5.86 -0.03 -4.58
C GLU A 328 -5.75 0.02 -3.06
N THR A 329 -4.72 0.69 -2.52
CA THR A 329 -4.63 0.85 -1.07
C THR A 329 -3.83 2.07 -0.62
N SER A 330 -4.21 2.67 0.50
CA SER A 330 -3.46 3.77 1.13
C SER A 330 -3.78 3.92 2.61
N THR A 331 -3.44 5.06 3.21
CA THR A 331 -3.80 5.44 4.58
C THR A 331 -5.30 5.67 4.70
N ALA A 332 -5.82 6.73 4.09
CA ALA A 332 -7.23 7.13 4.17
C ALA A 332 -7.87 7.32 2.79
N SER A 333 -9.11 6.86 2.64
CA SER A 333 -9.93 7.11 1.45
C SER A 333 -10.33 8.59 1.36
N GLY A 334 -10.84 9.03 0.21
CA GLY A 334 -11.17 10.45 -0.02
C GLY A 334 -9.95 11.32 -0.36
N GLY A 335 -8.83 10.71 -0.72
CA GLY A 335 -7.61 11.41 -1.14
C GLY A 335 -6.52 11.53 -0.06
N GLY A 336 -6.75 10.98 1.13
CA GLY A 336 -5.84 11.10 2.27
C GLY A 336 -6.14 12.31 3.13
N VAL A 337 -5.70 12.25 4.39
CA VAL A 337 -5.81 13.34 5.36
C VAL A 337 -4.77 14.43 5.01
N PRO A 338 -5.18 15.68 4.73
CA PRO A 338 -4.25 16.77 4.45
C PRO A 338 -3.19 16.94 5.54
N ASP A 339 -1.94 17.17 5.13
CA ASP A 339 -0.76 17.37 6.00
C ASP A 339 -0.41 16.21 6.96
N VAL A 340 -1.13 15.09 6.90
CA VAL A 340 -0.86 13.89 7.70
C VAL A 340 -0.50 12.70 6.78
N SER A 341 -1.29 12.45 5.73
CA SER A 341 -1.05 11.32 4.81
C SER A 341 0.17 11.48 3.89
N ASN A 342 0.77 12.68 3.86
CA ASN A 342 2.01 13.00 3.15
C ASN A 342 3.20 13.23 4.12
N ALA A 343 3.01 12.99 5.41
CA ALA A 343 4.04 13.18 6.43
C ALA A 343 4.68 11.85 6.85
N PHE A 344 5.74 11.94 7.66
CA PHE A 344 6.50 10.79 8.16
C PHE A 344 5.63 9.77 8.90
N ILE A 345 4.60 10.24 9.63
CA ILE A 345 3.65 9.39 10.36
C ILE A 345 2.88 8.41 9.46
N ALA A 346 2.69 8.71 8.18
CA ALA A 346 2.04 7.79 7.24
C ALA A 346 2.85 6.51 6.98
N GLY A 347 4.18 6.58 7.14
CA GLY A 347 5.09 5.48 6.87
C GLY A 347 4.87 4.27 7.78
N PHE A 348 4.33 4.48 8.98
CA PHE A 348 3.99 3.40 9.91
C PHE A 348 2.90 2.48 9.34
N LEU A 349 1.77 3.06 8.93
CA LEU A 349 0.68 2.32 8.28
C LEU A 349 1.14 1.71 6.95
N TRP A 350 2.03 2.39 6.22
CA TRP A 350 2.51 1.88 4.93
C TRP A 350 3.44 0.68 5.07
N LEU A 351 4.46 0.77 5.92
CA LEU A 351 5.41 -0.33 6.16
C LEU A 351 4.72 -1.52 6.82
N ASP A 352 3.83 -1.27 7.80
CA ASP A 352 3.05 -2.34 8.43
C ASP A 352 2.17 -3.08 7.42
N LYS A 353 1.53 -2.33 6.51
CA LYS A 353 0.73 -2.92 5.44
C LYS A 353 1.55 -3.82 4.53
N LEU A 354 2.73 -3.37 4.11
CA LEU A 354 3.63 -4.18 3.29
C LEU A 354 4.07 -5.45 4.02
N GLY A 355 4.39 -5.35 5.31
CA GLY A 355 4.77 -6.49 6.14
C GLY A 355 3.66 -7.51 6.33
N LEU A 356 2.53 -7.07 6.88
CA LEU A 356 1.43 -7.96 7.20
C LEU A 356 0.78 -8.57 5.94
N SER A 357 0.73 -7.82 4.85
CA SER A 357 0.20 -8.34 3.58
C SER A 357 1.10 -9.45 3.02
N ALA A 358 2.43 -9.34 3.17
CA ALA A 358 3.37 -10.36 2.72
C ALA A 358 3.22 -11.67 3.51
N THR A 359 3.01 -11.58 4.83
CA THR A 359 2.79 -12.76 5.68
C THR A 359 1.45 -13.48 5.41
N PHE A 360 0.49 -12.81 4.77
CA PHE A 360 -0.77 -13.39 4.32
C PHE A 360 -0.76 -13.84 2.85
N GLY A 361 0.37 -13.67 2.15
CA GLY A 361 0.53 -14.08 0.77
C GLY A 361 -0.26 -13.23 -0.22
N ILE A 362 -0.48 -11.95 0.12
CA ILE A 362 -0.95 -10.96 -0.84
C ILE A 362 0.09 -10.84 -1.95
N THR A 363 -0.35 -10.97 -3.20
CA THR A 363 0.62 -11.14 -4.29
C THR A 363 1.24 -9.80 -4.69
N ARG A 364 0.44 -8.72 -4.69
CA ARG A 364 0.81 -7.33 -5.03
C ARG A 364 0.01 -6.34 -4.20
N VAL A 365 0.63 -5.19 -3.92
CA VAL A 365 0.09 -4.10 -3.12
C VAL A 365 0.25 -2.80 -3.90
N PHE A 366 -0.83 -2.32 -4.50
CA PHE A 366 -0.85 -1.12 -5.33
C PHE A 366 -1.12 0.13 -4.49
N ARG A 367 -0.08 0.93 -4.27
CA ARG A 367 -0.14 2.19 -3.53
C ARG A 367 -0.98 3.23 -4.28
N GLN A 368 -2.09 3.63 -3.68
CA GLN A 368 -2.83 4.84 -4.00
C GLN A 368 -2.16 6.05 -3.33
N THR A 369 -1.47 6.94 -4.05
CA THR A 369 -1.16 6.94 -5.48
C THR A 369 0.27 7.44 -5.72
N PHE A 370 0.85 7.19 -6.89
CA PHE A 370 2.18 7.72 -7.20
C PHE A 370 2.20 9.26 -7.24
N LEU A 371 1.19 9.87 -7.87
CA LEU A 371 1.10 11.32 -8.07
C LEU A 371 -0.24 11.86 -7.56
N LYS A 372 -0.23 13.09 -7.02
CA LYS A 372 -1.41 13.91 -6.63
C LYS A 372 -2.23 13.35 -5.45
N SER A 373 -2.86 14.27 -4.72
CA SER A 373 -3.58 14.05 -3.46
C SER A 373 -2.69 14.02 -2.21
N SER A 374 -3.31 14.02 -1.03
CA SER A 374 -2.61 14.09 0.26
C SER A 374 -1.85 12.81 0.60
N TYR A 375 -2.24 11.66 0.05
CA TYR A 375 -1.55 10.38 0.23
C TYR A 375 -0.53 10.03 -0.87
N ALA A 376 -0.21 10.98 -1.76
CA ALA A 376 0.67 10.73 -2.90
C ALA A 376 2.10 10.42 -2.46
N LEU A 377 2.79 9.53 -3.17
CA LEU A 377 4.24 9.35 -3.00
C LEU A 377 5.01 10.59 -3.45
N VAL A 378 4.58 11.21 -4.56
CA VAL A 378 5.23 12.37 -5.16
C VAL A 378 4.22 13.51 -5.32
N THR A 379 4.62 14.70 -4.87
CA THR A 379 3.81 15.91 -4.97
C THR A 379 3.73 16.43 -6.41
N LYS A 380 2.81 17.35 -6.68
CA LYS A 380 2.66 18.02 -7.99
C LYS A 380 3.93 18.72 -8.50
N ASN A 381 4.84 19.09 -7.61
CA ASN A 381 6.09 19.77 -7.95
C ASN A 381 7.28 18.78 -8.02
N LEU A 382 7.00 17.48 -8.17
CA LEU A 382 7.99 16.40 -8.19
C LEU A 382 8.90 16.37 -6.95
N LYS A 383 8.35 16.76 -5.79
CA LYS A 383 9.01 16.56 -4.49
C LYS A 383 8.48 15.25 -3.88
N PRO A 384 9.35 14.28 -3.54
CA PRO A 384 8.94 13.08 -2.84
C PRO A 384 8.48 13.36 -1.41
N ASN A 385 7.40 12.68 -0.99
CA ASN A 385 7.00 12.62 0.42
C ASN A 385 7.74 11.47 1.13
N PRO A 386 7.74 11.40 2.48
CA PRO A 386 8.47 10.36 3.23
C PRO A 386 8.19 8.92 2.78
N ASP A 387 6.93 8.59 2.49
CA ASP A 387 6.53 7.26 1.99
C ASP A 387 7.20 6.86 0.66
N TYR A 388 7.63 7.82 -0.16
CA TYR A 388 8.36 7.53 -1.38
C TYR A 388 9.73 6.92 -1.06
N TYR A 389 10.50 7.54 -0.17
CA TYR A 389 11.82 7.05 0.19
C TYR A 389 11.74 5.71 0.93
N LEU A 390 10.72 5.54 1.78
CA LEU A 390 10.38 4.25 2.37
C LEU A 390 10.13 3.19 1.29
N SER A 391 9.35 3.52 0.26
CA SER A 391 9.04 2.59 -0.85
C SER A 391 10.27 2.24 -1.69
N VAL A 392 11.16 3.21 -1.95
CA VAL A 392 12.42 2.97 -2.66
C VAL A 392 13.36 2.06 -1.85
N LEU A 393 13.48 2.29 -0.53
CA LEU A 393 14.25 1.38 0.33
C LEU A 393 13.66 -0.02 0.34
N PHE A 394 12.34 -0.14 0.47
CA PHE A 394 11.66 -1.44 0.39
C PHE A 394 11.99 -2.15 -0.94
N LYS A 395 11.91 -1.43 -2.08
CA LYS A 395 12.25 -1.97 -3.40
C LYS A 395 13.70 -2.43 -3.54
N ARG A 396 14.64 -1.72 -2.93
CA ARG A 396 16.07 -2.05 -3.02
C ARG A 396 16.50 -3.14 -2.05
N LEU A 397 15.74 -3.37 -0.98
CA LEU A 397 16.16 -4.23 0.13
C LEU A 397 15.32 -5.48 0.27
N VAL A 398 14.05 -5.49 -0.14
CA VAL A 398 13.10 -6.54 0.24
C VAL A 398 12.64 -7.31 -1.00
N GLU A 399 12.91 -8.61 -1.01
CA GLU A 399 12.41 -9.58 -1.99
C GLU A 399 11.77 -10.77 -1.25
N GLY A 400 10.97 -11.60 -1.93
CA GLY A 400 10.57 -12.88 -1.35
C GLY A 400 11.77 -13.84 -1.32
N PRO A 401 11.76 -14.98 -0.59
CA PRO A 401 10.82 -15.50 0.41
C PRO A 401 10.47 -14.64 1.64
N VAL A 402 9.30 -14.90 2.22
CA VAL A 402 8.77 -14.30 3.46
C VAL A 402 8.89 -15.28 4.63
N PHE A 403 9.38 -14.83 5.79
CA PHE A 403 9.57 -15.66 6.97
C PHE A 403 8.63 -15.28 8.11
N SER A 404 8.32 -16.27 8.96
CA SER A 404 7.66 -16.03 10.23
C SER A 404 8.66 -15.46 11.23
N VAL A 405 8.24 -14.44 11.98
CA VAL A 405 8.99 -13.89 13.10
C VAL A 405 8.22 -14.19 14.38
N SER A 406 8.76 -15.08 15.21
CA SER A 406 8.18 -15.38 16.52
C SER A 406 8.76 -14.44 17.56
N ASN A 407 7.93 -13.91 18.44
CA ASN A 407 8.37 -12.93 19.42
C ASN A 407 7.57 -13.05 20.72
N GLU A 408 8.06 -13.90 21.62
CA GLU A 408 7.44 -14.14 22.93
C GLU A 408 7.48 -12.92 23.88
N SER A 409 8.18 -11.84 23.50
CA SER A 409 8.38 -10.63 24.33
C SER A 409 8.03 -9.31 23.63
N LEU A 410 7.38 -9.34 22.46
CA LEU A 410 7.01 -8.12 21.75
C LEU A 410 5.86 -7.39 22.43
N LYS A 411 6.03 -6.08 22.61
CA LYS A 411 4.93 -5.14 22.84
C LYS A 411 4.17 -4.91 21.54
N PRO A 412 2.83 -4.75 21.55
CA PRO A 412 2.05 -4.47 20.34
C PRO A 412 2.56 -3.26 19.53
N GLU A 413 3.22 -2.31 20.19
CA GLU A 413 3.77 -1.09 19.61
C GLU A 413 5.05 -1.29 18.79
N VAL A 414 5.70 -2.45 18.88
CA VAL A 414 6.85 -2.80 18.03
C VAL A 414 6.45 -3.96 17.13
N ARG A 415 6.51 -3.74 15.82
CA ARG A 415 6.11 -4.75 14.81
C ARG A 415 7.32 -5.04 13.93
N ILE A 416 7.58 -6.32 13.69
CA ILE A 416 8.79 -6.81 13.04
C ILE A 416 8.41 -7.84 11.98
N TYR A 417 9.02 -7.74 10.81
CA TYR A 417 8.84 -8.63 9.68
C TYR A 417 10.21 -8.99 9.09
N ALA A 418 10.31 -10.13 8.40
CA ALA A 418 11.56 -10.59 7.82
C ALA A 418 11.34 -11.25 6.45
N GLN A 419 12.23 -10.93 5.51
CA GLN A 419 12.28 -11.53 4.18
C GLN A 419 13.73 -11.67 3.71
N CYS A 420 13.94 -12.33 2.56
CA CYS A 420 15.25 -12.31 1.90
C CYS A 420 15.60 -10.90 1.42
N VAL A 421 16.90 -10.58 1.43
CA VAL A 421 17.36 -9.28 0.93
C VAL A 421 17.40 -9.27 -0.60
N GLY A 422 17.03 -8.13 -1.20
CA GLY A 422 17.32 -7.85 -2.60
C GLY A 422 18.82 -7.58 -2.79
N LYS A 423 19.49 -8.44 -3.56
CA LYS A 423 20.96 -8.38 -3.70
C LYS A 423 21.46 -7.39 -4.74
N SER A 424 20.64 -7.06 -5.74
CA SER A 424 21.07 -6.37 -6.97
C SER A 424 21.59 -4.96 -6.73
N TYR A 425 20.96 -4.18 -5.84
CA TYR A 425 21.29 -2.77 -5.67
C TYR A 425 22.53 -2.53 -4.79
N TYR A 426 22.61 -3.19 -3.63
CA TYR A 426 23.71 -3.01 -2.66
C TYR A 426 24.76 -4.14 -2.70
N ASN A 427 24.62 -5.11 -3.61
CA ASN A 427 25.53 -6.24 -3.76
C ASN A 427 25.69 -7.08 -2.48
N TYR A 428 24.56 -7.37 -1.81
CA TYR A 428 24.54 -8.26 -0.65
C TYR A 428 24.80 -9.72 -1.06
N PRO A 429 25.40 -10.54 -0.18
CA PRO A 429 25.66 -11.95 -0.48
C PRO A 429 24.37 -12.77 -0.51
N ASP A 430 24.40 -13.87 -1.27
CA ASP A 430 23.32 -14.86 -1.26
C ASP A 430 23.10 -15.41 0.16
N GLY A 431 21.84 -15.50 0.59
CA GLY A 431 21.51 -15.96 1.94
C GLY A 431 21.31 -14.85 2.97
N ALA A 432 21.61 -13.60 2.61
CA ALA A 432 21.34 -12.45 3.45
C ALA A 432 19.82 -12.22 3.64
N ILE A 433 19.46 -11.72 4.82
CA ILE A 433 18.07 -11.39 5.16
C ILE A 433 17.93 -9.91 5.50
N VAL A 434 16.72 -9.39 5.30
CA VAL A 434 16.31 -8.07 5.75
C VAL A 434 15.20 -8.22 6.79
N VAL A 435 15.40 -7.56 7.91
CA VAL A 435 14.39 -7.35 8.95
C VAL A 435 13.92 -5.92 8.85
N TYR A 436 12.62 -5.68 8.82
CA TYR A 436 12.07 -4.34 8.92
C TYR A 436 11.13 -4.23 10.09
N TYR A 437 11.21 -3.08 10.75
CA TYR A 437 10.53 -2.84 12.01
C TYR A 437 9.86 -1.47 12.00
N LEU A 438 8.84 -1.35 12.84
CA LEU A 438 8.31 -0.07 13.27
C LEU A 438 8.16 -0.07 14.80
N ASN A 439 8.55 1.03 15.43
CA ASN A 439 8.29 1.30 16.84
C ASN A 439 7.35 2.52 16.92
N VAL A 440 6.04 2.26 17.08
CA VAL A 440 5.05 3.32 17.33
C VAL A 440 4.98 3.74 18.79
N GLY A 441 5.72 3.10 19.69
CA GLY A 441 5.73 3.41 21.12
C GLY A 441 6.39 4.74 21.44
N SER A 442 6.27 5.15 22.72
CA SER A 442 7.00 6.29 23.29
C SER A 442 8.34 5.90 23.92
N GLU A 443 8.62 4.59 24.02
CA GLU A 443 9.82 4.06 24.66
C GLU A 443 10.79 3.45 23.64
N SER A 444 12.08 3.56 23.92
CA SER A 444 13.11 2.82 23.19
C SER A 444 13.00 1.33 23.50
N SER A 445 13.25 0.51 22.48
CA SER A 445 13.50 -0.92 22.65
C SER A 445 14.87 -1.27 22.08
N VAL A 446 15.41 -2.42 22.47
CA VAL A 446 16.68 -2.95 21.96
C VAL A 446 16.42 -4.30 21.35
N LEU A 447 16.78 -4.49 20.08
CA LEU A 447 16.65 -5.76 19.37
C LEU A 447 17.97 -6.55 19.42
N SER A 448 17.97 -7.62 20.20
CA SER A 448 18.99 -8.67 20.11
C SER A 448 18.78 -9.48 18.84
N LEU A 449 19.87 -9.73 18.10
CA LEU A 449 19.85 -10.47 16.83
C LEU A 449 19.57 -11.98 17.00
N GLY A 450 19.43 -12.46 18.23
CA GLY A 450 19.04 -13.84 18.55
C GLY A 450 19.93 -14.87 17.86
N GLN A 451 19.36 -15.63 16.91
CA GLN A 451 20.08 -16.65 16.14
C GLN A 451 21.22 -16.11 15.25
N PHE A 452 21.31 -14.79 15.05
CA PHE A 452 22.34 -14.13 14.24
C PHE A 452 23.34 -13.31 15.08
N GLN A 453 23.49 -13.62 16.37
CA GLN A 453 24.44 -12.93 17.24
C GLN A 453 25.88 -12.99 16.71
N GLY A 454 26.62 -11.89 16.92
CA GLY A 454 28.02 -11.78 16.50
C GLY A 454 28.22 -11.41 15.02
N THR A 455 27.13 -11.15 14.29
CA THR A 455 27.18 -10.62 12.92
C THR A 455 27.13 -9.08 12.93
N ASP A 456 27.79 -8.47 11.96
CA ASP A 456 27.60 -7.06 11.65
C ASP A 456 26.31 -6.90 10.83
N VAL A 457 25.60 -5.80 11.07
CA VAL A 457 24.35 -5.48 10.39
C VAL A 457 24.46 -4.12 9.70
N HIS A 458 23.63 -3.92 8.68
CA HIS A 458 23.52 -2.66 7.97
C HIS A 458 22.17 -2.02 8.30
N LEU A 459 22.21 -0.85 8.92
CA LEU A 459 21.03 -0.12 9.37
C LEU A 459 20.56 0.89 8.33
N PHE A 460 19.25 0.94 8.12
CA PHE A 460 18.54 1.95 7.35
C PHE A 460 17.40 2.51 8.19
N ILE A 461 17.72 3.40 9.12
CA ILE A 461 16.76 3.95 10.07
C ILE A 461 16.16 5.23 9.49
N LEU A 462 14.84 5.25 9.31
CA LEU A 462 14.11 6.43 8.89
C LEU A 462 13.58 7.19 10.11
N SER A 463 13.79 8.50 10.12
CA SER A 463 13.34 9.41 11.18
C SER A 463 12.81 10.73 10.62
N PRO A 464 12.01 11.50 11.40
CA PRO A 464 11.55 12.82 11.00
C PRO A 464 12.66 13.75 10.50
N GLY A 465 12.39 14.45 9.39
CA GLY A 465 13.40 15.29 8.74
C GLY A 465 13.59 16.68 9.35
N ASP A 466 12.63 17.17 10.13
CA ASP A 466 12.66 18.51 10.72
C ASP A 466 11.87 18.59 12.04
N GLU A 467 11.78 19.81 12.60
CA GLU A 467 11.13 20.14 13.87
C GLU A 467 9.62 19.84 13.95
N ASN A 468 8.97 19.54 12.81
CA ASN A 468 7.57 19.10 12.81
C ASN A 468 7.39 17.65 13.28
N GLY A 469 8.49 16.95 13.56
CA GLY A 469 8.47 15.59 14.09
C GLY A 469 7.67 14.65 13.21
N MET A 470 6.73 13.90 13.79
CA MET A 470 5.90 12.93 13.06
C MET A 470 5.11 13.53 11.88
N LEU A 471 4.80 14.83 11.94
CA LEU A 471 4.12 15.55 10.86
C LEU A 471 5.07 16.17 9.83
N SER A 472 6.38 15.88 9.93
CA SER A 472 7.36 16.32 8.94
C SER A 472 7.08 15.70 7.58
N ARG A 473 7.15 16.52 6.53
CA ARG A 473 7.13 16.07 5.13
C ARG A 473 8.54 15.82 4.59
N LYS A 474 9.53 15.91 5.46
CA LYS A 474 10.92 15.53 5.20
C LYS A 474 11.26 14.29 6.01
N VAL A 475 12.23 13.53 5.56
CA VAL A 475 12.68 12.31 6.21
C VAL A 475 14.20 12.26 6.19
N LYS A 476 14.78 11.73 7.27
CA LYS A 476 16.19 11.38 7.34
C LYS A 476 16.36 9.88 7.19
N LEU A 477 17.47 9.47 6.59
CA LEU A 477 18.01 8.12 6.66
C LEU A 477 19.30 8.17 7.45
N ASN A 478 19.39 7.40 8.54
CA ASN A 478 20.59 7.33 9.37
C ASN A 478 21.11 8.73 9.77
N ASP A 479 20.18 9.60 10.20
CA ASP A 479 20.39 11.00 10.58
C ASP A 479 20.67 12.00 9.44
N GLU A 480 20.79 11.55 8.19
CA GLU A 480 21.02 12.39 7.02
C GLU A 480 19.72 12.71 6.26
N LEU A 481 19.50 13.99 5.93
CA LEU A 481 18.28 14.43 5.28
C LEU A 481 18.20 13.96 3.82
N LEU A 482 17.09 13.31 3.45
CA LEU A 482 16.88 12.86 2.08
C LEU A 482 16.26 13.97 1.21
N GLU A 483 17.06 14.55 0.33
CA GLU A 483 16.61 15.52 -0.66
C GLU A 483 17.11 15.16 -2.07
N MET A 484 16.23 15.31 -3.06
CA MET A 484 16.59 15.16 -4.48
C MET A 484 17.65 16.20 -4.86
N ASN A 485 18.69 15.77 -5.57
CA ASN A 485 19.65 16.67 -6.20
C ASN A 485 19.28 16.90 -7.66
N GLY A 486 18.55 18.00 -7.94
CA GLY A 486 17.99 18.24 -9.26
C GLY A 486 16.98 17.14 -9.64
N SER A 487 17.37 16.28 -10.59
CA SER A 487 16.59 15.12 -11.05
C SER A 487 17.00 13.81 -10.40
N ASP A 488 18.11 13.78 -9.66
CA ASP A 488 18.69 12.56 -9.12
C ASP A 488 18.21 12.31 -7.69
N LEU A 489 18.01 11.04 -7.36
CA LEU A 489 17.72 10.62 -5.99
C LEU A 489 18.94 10.83 -5.09
N PRO A 490 18.75 11.12 -3.79
CA PRO A 490 19.85 11.07 -2.83
C PRO A 490 20.42 9.64 -2.72
N SER A 491 21.67 9.53 -2.26
CA SER A 491 22.22 8.24 -1.82
C SER A 491 21.38 7.71 -0.66
N LEU A 492 21.13 6.40 -0.65
CA LEU A 492 20.43 5.72 0.43
C LEU A 492 21.38 4.70 1.06
N GLU A 493 22.45 5.18 1.69
CA GLU A 493 23.51 4.28 2.18
C GLU A 493 23.18 3.66 3.54
N PRO A 494 23.59 2.40 3.76
CA PRO A 494 23.52 1.78 5.08
C PRO A 494 24.50 2.42 6.07
N LYS A 495 24.17 2.29 7.35
CA LYS A 495 25.11 2.52 8.46
C LYS A 495 25.51 1.17 9.07
N PRO A 496 26.78 0.74 8.99
CA PRO A 496 27.25 -0.47 9.65
C PRO A 496 27.07 -0.38 11.17
N HIS A 497 26.71 -1.49 11.79
CA HIS A 497 26.49 -1.59 13.23
C HIS A 497 26.81 -3.01 13.72
N SER A 498 27.32 -3.13 14.95
CA SER A 498 27.64 -4.42 15.58
C SER A 498 26.92 -4.55 16.91
N GLY A 499 26.40 -5.74 17.18
CA GLY A 499 25.67 -6.04 18.42
C GLY A 499 24.19 -5.68 18.34
N ASP A 500 23.57 -5.50 19.51
CA ASP A 500 22.14 -5.24 19.60
C ASP A 500 21.75 -3.91 18.93
N VAL A 501 20.60 -3.91 18.25
CA VAL A 501 20.13 -2.76 17.46
C VAL A 501 19.16 -1.91 18.29
N PRO A 502 19.41 -0.61 18.49
CA PRO A 502 18.47 0.28 19.15
C PRO A 502 17.26 0.56 18.24
N LEU A 503 16.06 0.32 18.74
CA LEU A 503 14.80 0.66 18.10
C LEU A 503 14.23 1.91 18.78
N ALA A 504 14.65 3.08 18.30
CA ALA A 504 14.20 4.36 18.83
C ALA A 504 12.67 4.52 18.72
N PRO A 505 12.01 5.19 19.69
CA PRO A 505 10.57 5.43 19.64
C PRO A 505 10.21 6.27 18.43
N LYS A 506 9.01 6.04 17.88
CA LYS A 506 8.49 6.78 16.74
C LYS A 506 9.45 6.77 15.54
N THR A 507 10.08 5.61 15.29
CA THR A 507 10.89 5.36 14.10
C THR A 507 10.50 4.03 13.45
N PHE A 508 10.91 3.87 12.19
CA PHE A 508 10.84 2.60 11.47
C PHE A 508 12.06 2.49 10.55
N GLY A 509 12.39 1.28 10.12
CA GLY A 509 13.57 1.09 9.30
C GLY A 509 13.83 -0.36 8.92
N PHE A 510 14.97 -0.57 8.29
CA PHE A 510 15.45 -1.86 7.82
C PHE A 510 16.79 -2.19 8.47
N ILE A 511 16.99 -3.47 8.77
CA ILE A 511 18.19 -4.06 9.35
C ILE A 511 18.54 -5.22 8.41
N VAL A 512 19.58 -5.04 7.61
CA VAL A 512 20.10 -6.15 6.79
C VAL A 512 21.12 -6.90 7.62
N ILE A 513 21.05 -8.23 7.59
CA ILE A 513 22.01 -9.15 8.18
C ILE A 513 22.71 -9.85 7.00
N PRO A 514 23.86 -9.32 6.51
CA PRO A 514 24.51 -9.85 5.32
C PRO A 514 24.95 -11.31 5.50
N GLU A 515 25.57 -11.62 6.63
CA GLU A 515 26.13 -12.96 6.91
C GLU A 515 25.11 -13.92 7.54
N ALA A 516 23.81 -13.74 7.25
CA ALA A 516 22.74 -14.59 7.81
C ALA A 516 22.76 -16.03 7.26
N ASP A 517 23.35 -16.25 6.08
CA ASP A 517 23.56 -17.56 5.44
C ASP A 517 22.30 -18.43 5.25
N VAL A 518 21.13 -17.82 5.10
CA VAL A 518 19.84 -18.53 5.03
C VAL A 518 19.70 -19.32 3.73
N GLN A 519 19.52 -20.63 3.84
CA GLN A 519 19.49 -21.55 2.70
C GLN A 519 18.33 -21.29 1.72
N LEU A 520 17.15 -20.93 2.22
CA LEU A 520 16.00 -20.61 1.37
C LEU A 520 16.26 -19.35 0.53
N CYS A 521 16.93 -18.34 1.09
CA CYS A 521 17.34 -17.16 0.33
C CYS A 521 18.41 -17.50 -0.72
N LYS A 522 19.42 -18.33 -0.37
CA LYS A 522 20.41 -18.82 -1.36
C LYS A 522 19.79 -19.60 -2.51
N GLN A 523 18.75 -20.39 -2.24
CA GLN A 523 18.03 -21.12 -3.28
C GLN A 523 17.29 -20.13 -4.19
N TYR A 524 16.52 -19.21 -3.60
CA TYR A 524 15.80 -18.18 -4.34
C TYR A 524 16.74 -17.36 -5.24
N HIS A 525 17.83 -16.83 -4.69
CA HIS A 525 18.81 -16.01 -5.42
C HIS A 525 19.53 -16.75 -6.55
N ARG A 526 19.66 -18.08 -6.48
CA ARG A 526 20.22 -18.91 -7.57
C ARG A 526 19.20 -19.19 -8.67
N HIS A 527 17.91 -19.23 -8.35
CA HIS A 527 16.84 -19.44 -9.33
C HIS A 527 16.54 -18.16 -10.12
N ASP A 528 16.63 -17.00 -9.47
CA ASP A 528 16.35 -15.69 -10.09
C ASP A 528 17.46 -15.25 -11.07
N GLU A 529 18.68 -15.80 -10.97
CA GLU A 529 19.76 -15.62 -11.96
C GLU A 529 19.50 -16.27 -13.33
N GLY A 530 18.26 -16.71 -13.63
CA GLY A 530 17.92 -17.07 -15.01
C GLY A 530 16.58 -17.73 -15.32
N LYS A 531 15.66 -18.01 -14.38
CA LYS A 531 14.35 -18.59 -14.72
C LYS A 531 13.24 -18.20 -13.74
N ILE A 532 12.17 -17.60 -14.29
CA ILE A 532 10.85 -17.45 -13.65
C ILE A 532 10.41 -18.85 -13.17
N VAL A 533 10.33 -19.05 -11.85
CA VAL A 533 9.73 -20.24 -11.27
C VAL A 533 8.23 -19.98 -11.16
N SER A 534 7.44 -20.66 -11.99
CA SER A 534 6.04 -20.93 -11.66
C SER A 534 6.04 -21.93 -10.50
N CYS A 535 5.61 -21.50 -9.32
CA CYS A 535 5.19 -22.42 -8.26
C CYS A 535 3.80 -22.97 -8.57
#